data_AF-A0A833T2I4-F1
#
_entry.id   AF-A0A833T2I4-F1
#
_cell.length_a   1.000
_cell.length_b   1.000
_cell.length_c   1.000
_cell.angle_alpha   90.00
_cell.angle_beta   90.00
_cell.angle_gamma   90.00
#
_symmetry.space_group_name_H-M   'P 1'
#
loop_
_entity.id
_entity.type
_entity.pdbx_description
1 polymer ?
#
loop_
_entity_poly.entity_id
_entity_poly.type
_entity_poly.pdbx_seq_one_letter_code
_entity_poly.pdbx_strand_id
1 'polypeptide(L)'
;MTEPTPLRYAVVTGGNKGIGLGICRELASKGVMVVLTARDEKKGLEAVEQLIKESASLSGHLVFHQLDVVDPLSVTSLADFIQTKFGKLDILVRFLTHTCKNAIFLVSGCLTFLFVFFPFQVLKF
;
A
#
# COMPACT_ATOMS: atom_id res chain seq x y z
N MET A 1 -18.79 21.31 -11.86
CA MET A 1 -18.60 20.05 -12.59
C MET A 1 -17.28 19.47 -12.13
N THR A 2 -17.29 18.57 -11.14
CA THR A 2 -16.07 17.90 -10.66
C THR A 2 -15.83 16.71 -11.58
N GLU A 3 -14.83 16.83 -12.45
CA GLU A 3 -14.28 15.69 -13.20
C GLU A 3 -14.02 14.53 -12.24
N PRO A 4 -14.41 13.28 -12.57
CA PRO A 4 -14.10 12.14 -11.73
C PRO A 4 -12.58 12.04 -11.64
N THR A 5 -12.01 12.42 -10.50
CA THR A 5 -10.58 12.26 -10.23
C THR A 5 -10.21 10.80 -10.48
N PRO A 6 -9.23 10.49 -11.35
CA PRO A 6 -8.88 9.13 -11.65
C PRO A 6 -8.52 8.40 -10.35
N LEU A 7 -9.16 7.25 -10.11
CA LEU A 7 -8.88 6.41 -8.95
C LEU A 7 -7.38 6.13 -8.88
N ARG A 8 -6.77 6.57 -7.78
CA ARG A 8 -5.36 6.33 -7.48
C ARG A 8 -5.25 5.10 -6.60
N TYR A 9 -4.25 4.27 -6.86
CA TYR A 9 -3.97 3.07 -6.09
C TYR A 9 -2.67 3.23 -5.31
N ALA A 10 -2.76 3.01 -4.00
CA ALA A 10 -1.63 3.11 -3.09
C ALA A 10 -1.39 1.78 -2.38
N VAL A 11 -0.13 1.37 -2.27
CA VAL A 11 0.28 0.23 -1.44
C VAL A 11 1.09 0.75 -0.28
N VAL A 12 0.68 0.39 0.93
CA VAL A 12 1.38 0.77 2.17
C VAL A 12 1.94 -0.47 2.83
N THR A 13 3.28 -0.58 2.87
CA THR A 13 3.97 -1.66 3.57
C THR A 13 3.95 -1.44 5.08
N GLY A 14 3.52 -2.40 5.88
CA GLY A 14 3.46 -2.23 7.34
C GLY A 14 2.38 -1.26 7.79
N GLY A 15 1.25 -1.22 7.06
CA GLY A 15 0.12 -0.33 7.34
C GLY A 15 -0.71 -0.72 8.57
N ASN A 16 -0.35 -1.80 9.28
CA ASN A 16 -1.13 -2.28 10.44
C ASN A 16 -0.93 -1.49 11.74
N LYS A 17 0.09 -0.63 11.84
CA LYS A 17 0.33 0.15 13.07
C LYS A 17 1.08 1.45 12.80
N GLY A 18 1.04 2.35 13.79
CA GLY A 18 1.84 3.57 13.83
C GLY A 18 1.60 4.48 12.64
N ILE A 19 2.69 4.99 12.05
CA ILE A 19 2.62 5.96 10.93
C ILE A 19 1.96 5.33 9.69
N GLY A 20 2.22 4.05 9.41
CA GLY A 20 1.62 3.37 8.26
C GLY A 20 0.10 3.34 8.31
N LEU A 21 -0.46 3.09 9.50
CA LEU A 21 -1.91 3.11 9.73
C LEU A 21 -2.49 4.52 9.50
N GLY A 22 -1.80 5.55 9.98
CA GLY A 22 -2.19 6.95 9.77
C GLY A 22 -2.19 7.36 8.30
N ILE A 23 -1.19 6.92 7.53
CA ILE A 23 -1.13 7.16 6.09
C ILE A 23 -2.27 6.44 5.36
N CYS A 24 -2.56 5.18 5.71
CA CYS A 24 -3.70 4.46 5.14
C CYS A 24 -5.00 5.23 5.33
N ARG A 25 -5.22 5.77 6.53
CA ARG A 25 -6.38 6.59 6.85
C ARG A 25 -6.46 7.86 6.00
N GLU A 26 -5.35 8.58 5.89
CA GLU A 26 -5.31 9.86 5.15
C GLU A 26 -5.45 9.67 3.63
N LEU A 27 -4.87 8.60 3.07
CA LEU A 27 -5.02 8.28 1.66
C LEU A 27 -6.45 7.84 1.35
N ALA A 28 -7.02 6.95 2.18
CA ALA A 28 -8.39 6.48 2.01
C ALA A 28 -9.40 7.64 2.15
N SER A 29 -9.18 8.59 3.07
CA SER A 29 -10.06 9.76 3.22
C SER A 29 -10.01 10.72 2.03
N LYS A 30 -8.93 10.68 1.23
CA LYS A 30 -8.79 11.41 -0.03
C LYS A 30 -9.36 10.64 -1.24
N GLY A 31 -10.04 9.51 -1.01
CA GLY A 31 -10.62 8.68 -2.07
C GLY A 31 -9.60 7.85 -2.85
N VAL A 32 -8.38 7.68 -2.32
CA VAL A 32 -7.37 6.78 -2.88
C VAL A 32 -7.68 5.35 -2.43
N MET A 33 -7.62 4.40 -3.34
CA MET A 33 -7.71 2.98 -3.01
C MET A 33 -6.39 2.54 -2.37
N VAL A 34 -6.43 2.13 -1.10
CA VAL A 34 -5.26 1.77 -0.31
C VAL A 34 -5.23 0.26 -0.07
N VAL A 35 -4.15 -0.38 -0.52
CA VAL A 35 -3.76 -1.73 -0.13
C VAL A 35 -2.92 -1.63 1.14
N LEU A 36 -3.56 -1.91 2.26
CA LEU A 36 -2.90 -2.05 3.56
C LEU A 36 -2.22 -3.41 3.59
N THR A 37 -0.91 -3.43 3.82
CA THR A 37 -0.17 -4.69 3.92
C THR A 37 0.50 -4.87 5.26
N ALA A 38 0.55 -6.11 5.72
CA ALA A 38 1.19 -6.53 6.95
C ALA A 38 1.66 -7.98 6.84
N ARG A 39 2.68 -8.34 7.63
CA ARG A 39 3.16 -9.74 7.72
C ARG A 39 2.15 -10.66 8.39
N ASP A 40 1.51 -10.14 9.43
CA ASP A 40 0.52 -10.85 10.24
C ASP A 40 -0.88 -10.48 9.73
N GLU A 41 -1.57 -11.46 9.14
CA GLU A 41 -2.91 -11.29 8.57
C GLU A 41 -3.92 -10.82 9.60
N LYS A 42 -3.91 -11.41 10.80
CA LYS A 42 -4.84 -11.04 11.87
C LYS A 42 -4.68 -9.57 12.24
N LYS A 43 -3.44 -9.12 12.45
CA LYS A 43 -3.17 -7.70 12.75
C LYS A 43 -3.51 -6.77 11.60
N GLY A 44 -3.38 -7.24 10.36
CA GLY A 44 -3.73 -6.49 9.17
C GLY A 44 -5.23 -6.28 9.02
N LEU A 45 -6.02 -7.34 9.24
CA LEU A 45 -7.48 -7.29 9.23
C LEU A 45 -8.02 -6.44 10.38
N GLU A 46 -7.47 -6.60 11.59
CA GLU A 46 -7.80 -5.76 12.76
C GLU A 46 -7.56 -4.27 12.45
N ALA A 47 -6.47 -3.94 11.76
CA ALA A 47 -6.17 -2.57 11.35
C ALA A 47 -7.16 -2.01 10.33
N VAL A 48 -7.56 -2.80 9.33
CA VAL A 48 -8.60 -2.39 8.36
C VAL A 48 -9.94 -2.20 9.06
N GLU A 49 -10.34 -3.14 9.92
CA GLU A 49 -11.56 -3.00 10.72
C GLU A 49 -11.53 -1.76 11.61
N GLN A 50 -10.40 -1.47 12.24
CA GLN A 50 -10.24 -0.28 13.08
C GLN A 50 -10.46 0.99 12.24
N LEU A 51 -9.84 1.09 11.07
CA LEU A 51 -10.00 2.24 10.17
C LEU A 51 -11.45 2.40 9.67
N ILE A 52 -12.11 1.28 9.36
CA ILE A 52 -13.52 1.27 8.95
C ILE A 52 -14.44 1.70 10.10
N LYS A 53 -14.16 1.25 11.33
CA LYS A 53 -14.90 1.66 12.55
C LYS A 53 -14.69 3.14 12.84
N GLU A 54 -13.48 3.66 12.66
CA GLU A 54 -13.18 5.08 12.80
C GLU A 54 -13.89 5.95 11.75
N SER A 55 -14.09 5.43 10.54
CA SER A 55 -14.75 6.16 9.45
C SER A 55 -15.38 5.21 8.44
N ALA A 56 -16.71 5.06 8.52
CA ALA A 56 -17.47 4.19 7.62
C ALA A 56 -17.34 4.56 6.13
N SER A 57 -17.00 5.82 5.83
CA SER A 57 -16.70 6.31 4.48
C SER A 57 -15.46 5.66 3.86
N LEU A 58 -14.59 5.01 4.65
CA LEU A 58 -13.36 4.37 4.17
C LEU A 58 -13.57 2.91 3.71
N SER A 59 -14.73 2.30 3.99
CA SER A 59 -15.01 0.89 3.69
C SER A 59 -14.87 0.50 2.22
N GLY A 60 -14.98 1.46 1.29
CA GLY A 60 -14.82 1.22 -0.15
C GLY A 60 -13.39 1.45 -0.67
N HIS A 61 -12.49 1.94 0.17
CA HIS A 61 -11.16 2.42 -0.23
C HIS A 61 -10.01 1.70 0.45
N LEU A 62 -10.29 0.70 1.31
CA LEU A 62 -9.29 -0.06 2.04
C LEU A 62 -9.38 -1.54 1.69
N VAL A 63 -8.24 -2.12 1.34
CA VAL A 63 -8.11 -3.55 1.07
C VAL A 63 -6.90 -4.08 1.82
N PHE A 64 -7.05 -5.20 2.50
CA PHE A 64 -5.92 -5.89 3.13
C PHE A 64 -5.29 -6.88 2.15
N HIS A 65 -3.96 -6.93 2.13
CA HIS A 65 -3.21 -8.03 1.52
C HIS A 65 -1.99 -8.37 2.38
N GLN A 66 -1.76 -9.65 2.64
CA GLN A 66 -0.57 -10.08 3.39
C GLN A 66 0.68 -9.76 2.56
N LEU A 67 1.70 -9.21 3.21
CA LEU A 67 3.01 -8.98 2.59
C LEU A 67 4.11 -9.28 3.60
N ASP A 68 4.98 -10.22 3.24
CA ASP A 68 6.31 -10.35 3.83
C ASP A 68 7.37 -9.98 2.79
N VAL A 69 8.05 -8.86 3.04
CA VAL A 69 9.06 -8.32 2.12
C VAL A 69 10.31 -9.19 2.02
N VAL A 70 10.51 -10.13 2.95
CA VAL A 70 11.62 -11.09 2.88
C VAL A 70 11.28 -12.33 2.07
N ASP A 71 10.00 -12.59 1.81
CA ASP A 71 9.54 -13.75 1.05
C ASP A 71 9.22 -13.38 -0.41
N PRO A 72 10.01 -13.87 -1.40
CA PRO A 72 9.74 -13.62 -2.82
C PRO A 72 8.35 -14.02 -3.29
N LEU A 73 7.78 -15.09 -2.71
CA LEU A 73 6.46 -15.57 -3.11
C LEU A 73 5.37 -14.60 -2.65
N SER A 74 5.46 -14.10 -1.41
CA SER A 74 4.56 -13.08 -0.90
C SER A 74 4.62 -11.78 -1.72
N VAL A 75 5.82 -11.36 -2.11
CA VAL A 75 6.03 -10.17 -2.93
C VAL A 75 5.43 -10.34 -4.34
N THR A 76 5.61 -11.52 -4.95
CA THR A 76 5.02 -11.86 -6.26
C THR A 76 3.49 -11.91 -6.18
N SER A 77 2.95 -12.56 -5.15
CA SER A 77 1.50 -12.63 -4.92
C SER A 77 0.86 -11.25 -4.79
N LEU A 78 1.54 -10.29 -4.15
CA LEU A 78 1.05 -8.92 -4.05
C LEU A 78 1.07 -8.21 -5.42
N ALA A 79 2.12 -8.42 -6.22
CA ALA A 79 2.18 -7.84 -7.55
C ALA A 79 1.06 -8.37 -8.45
N ASP A 80 0.84 -9.69 -8.46
CA ASP A 80 -0.24 -10.33 -9.21
C ASP A 80 -1.61 -9.83 -8.74
N PHE A 81 -1.79 -9.67 -7.43
CA PHE A 81 -3.00 -9.11 -6.85
C PHE A 81 -3.27 -7.70 -7.36
N ILE A 82 -2.27 -6.82 -7.32
CA ILE A 82 -2.40 -5.43 -7.77
C ILE A 82 -2.68 -5.36 -9.27
N GLN A 83 -1.96 -6.15 -10.06
CA GLN A 83 -2.15 -6.19 -11.51
C GLN A 83 -3.54 -6.72 -11.88
N THR A 84 -4.02 -7.76 -11.21
CA THR A 84 -5.33 -8.36 -11.47
C THR A 84 -6.49 -7.47 -11.01
N LYS A 85 -6.37 -6.84 -9.83
CA LYS A 85 -7.46 -6.04 -9.23
C LYS A 85 -7.52 -4.61 -9.75
N PHE A 86 -6.36 -3.99 -9.96
CA PHE A 86 -6.26 -2.55 -10.20
C PHE A 86 -5.60 -2.22 -11.54
N GLY A 87 -4.81 -3.13 -12.11
CA GLY A 87 -4.12 -2.95 -13.39
C GLY A 87 -3.00 -1.91 -13.40
N LYS A 88 -2.87 -1.12 -12.32
CA LYS A 88 -1.83 -0.10 -12.13
C LYS A 88 -1.55 0.14 -10.65
N LEU A 89 -0.38 0.70 -10.38
CA LEU A 89 0.03 1.18 -9.06
C LEU A 89 0.52 2.63 -9.17
N ASP A 90 -0.12 3.54 -8.46
CA ASP A 90 0.22 4.97 -8.51
C ASP A 90 1.18 5.38 -7.39
N ILE A 91 1.01 4.79 -6.20
CA ILE A 91 1.73 5.15 -4.97
C ILE A 91 2.26 3.90 -4.27
N LEU A 92 3.56 3.88 -3.96
CA LEU A 92 4.15 2.87 -3.07
C LEU A 92 4.76 3.57 -1.86
N VAL A 93 4.30 3.19 -0.67
CA VAL A 93 4.83 3.67 0.61
C VAL A 93 5.56 2.52 1.30
N ARG A 94 6.88 2.62 1.38
CA ARG A 94 7.73 1.62 2.03
C ARG A 94 8.15 2.07 3.44
N PHE A 95 7.99 1.20 4.42
CA PHE A 95 8.47 1.36 5.79
C PHE A 95 9.52 0.30 6.09
N LEU A 96 10.78 0.71 6.22
CA LEU A 96 11.88 -0.17 6.62
C LEU A 96 12.20 0.09 8.10
N THR A 97 12.19 -0.97 8.92
CA THR A 97 12.44 -0.89 10.37
C THR A 97 13.93 -0.72 10.73
N HIS A 98 14.85 -0.69 9.76
CA HIS A 98 16.25 -0.35 9.98
C HIS A 98 16.48 1.14 9.67
N THR A 99 16.44 1.98 10.72
CA THR A 99 17.08 3.31 10.80
C THR A 99 17.01 4.20 9.56
N CYS A 100 15.82 4.69 9.20
CA CYS A 100 15.68 5.93 8.41
C CYS A 100 14.35 6.60 8.80
N LYS A 101 14.40 7.85 9.27
CA LYS A 101 13.28 8.64 9.79
C LYS A 101 12.23 9.08 8.73
N ASN A 102 12.29 8.56 7.50
CA ASN A 102 11.58 9.15 6.37
C ASN A 102 10.72 8.11 5.63
N ALA A 103 9.43 8.39 5.49
CA ALA A 103 8.56 7.69 4.55
C ALA A 103 8.94 8.11 3.12
N ILE A 104 9.30 7.15 2.27
CA ILE A 104 9.53 7.42 0.85
C ILE A 104 8.19 7.26 0.14
N PHE A 105 7.65 8.37 -0.36
CA PHE A 105 6.50 8.40 -1.25
C PHE A 105 7.01 8.35 -2.69
N LEU A 106 6.78 7.23 -3.37
CA LEU A 106 6.92 7.16 -4.82
C LEU A 106 5.57 7.53 -5.43
N VAL A 107 5.48 8.68 -6.11
CA VAL A 107 4.34 9.07 -6.93
C VAL A 107 4.79 8.98 -8.38
N SER A 108 4.24 8.02 -9.12
CA SER A 108 4.67 7.77 -10.51
C SER A 108 4.13 8.84 -11.47
N GLY A 109 5.05 9.48 -12.19
CA GLY A 109 4.80 10.29 -13.38
C GLY A 109 5.80 9.90 -14.46
N CYS A 110 5.51 8.81 -15.17
CA CYS A 110 6.17 8.38 -16.42
C CYS A 110 7.63 7.88 -16.34
N LEU A 111 7.83 6.74 -17.02
CA LEU A 111 9.07 6.17 -17.56
C LEU A 111 10.02 5.37 -16.63
N THR A 112 10.06 4.07 -16.89
CA THR A 112 11.07 3.07 -16.51
C THR A 112 11.12 2.68 -15.04
N PHE A 113 10.50 1.54 -14.73
CA PHE A 113 10.70 0.79 -13.48
C PHE A 113 12.16 0.31 -13.38
N LEU A 114 13.02 1.14 -12.79
CA LEU A 114 14.33 0.75 -12.29
C LEU A 114 14.36 1.00 -10.77
N PHE A 115 14.13 -0.05 -9.99
CA PHE A 115 14.28 -0.02 -8.54
C PHE A 115 15.77 -0.09 -8.16
N VAL A 116 16.22 0.87 -7.35
CA VAL A 116 17.55 0.99 -6.71
C VAL A 116 17.21 1.40 -5.25
N PHE A 117 17.55 0.76 -4.11
CA PHE A 117 18.62 -0.16 -3.71
C PHE A 117 18.25 -0.87 -2.36
N PHE A 118 18.28 -2.21 -2.31
CA PHE A 118 18.94 -3.09 -1.29
C PHE A 118 18.72 -4.55 -1.76
N PRO A 119 19.69 -5.46 -1.59
CA PRO A 119 19.83 -6.63 -2.44
C PRO A 119 18.73 -7.62 -2.08
N PHE A 120 17.81 -7.89 -2.98
CA PHE A 120 17.42 -9.26 -3.37
C PHE A 120 16.17 -9.34 -4.24
N GLN A 121 15.33 -8.31 -4.34
CA GLN A 121 14.11 -8.45 -5.16
C GLN A 121 13.75 -7.19 -5.94
N VAL A 122 13.84 -7.33 -7.26
CA VAL A 122 13.28 -6.40 -8.25
C VAL A 122 11.85 -6.84 -8.47
N LEU A 123 10.89 -6.10 -7.91
CA LEU A 123 9.49 -6.29 -8.25
C LEU A 123 9.18 -5.45 -9.48
N LYS A 124 8.98 -6.11 -10.63
CA LYS A 124 8.44 -5.47 -11.84
C LYS A 124 6.92 -5.49 -11.72
N PHE A 125 6.30 -4.32 -11.83
CA PHE A 125 4.86 -4.15 -11.98
C PHE A 125 4.53 -3.85 -13.44
#